data_AF-A0A8X8ADK8-F1
#
_entry.id   AF-A0A8X8ADK8-F1
#
_cell.length_a   1.000
_cell.length_b   1.000
_cell.length_c   1.000
_cell.angle_alpha   90.00
_cell.angle_beta   90.00
_cell.angle_gamma   90.00
#
_symmetry.space_group_name_H-M   'P 1'
#
loop_
_entity.id
_entity.type
_entity.pdbx_description
1 polymer ?
#
loop_
_entity_poly.entity_id
_entity_poly.type
_entity_poly.pdbx_seq_one_letter_code
_entity_poly.pdbx_strand_id
1 'polypeptide(L)'
;MTKATEGESVTLDLLKVGEVGELSEIFQWRGEVPKGLPDWKEEDKVHLGEELSDVLLYLVRLSDICGVDLGKAALRKVGLNAIKYPVGSKGSSKET
;
A
#
# COMPACT_ATOMS: atom_id res chain seq x y z
N MET A 1 38.68 -4.07 -22.06
CA MET A 1 38.61 -3.65 -20.64
C MET A 1 37.26 -2.99 -20.43
N THR A 2 36.45 -3.60 -19.57
CA THR A 2 35.05 -3.31 -19.23
C THR A 2 34.86 -1.87 -18.74
N LYS A 3 33.89 -1.15 -19.34
CA LYS A 3 33.36 0.09 -18.77
C LYS A 3 32.57 -0.27 -17.52
N ALA A 4 32.96 0.29 -16.38
CA ALA A 4 32.15 0.25 -15.17
C ALA A 4 30.80 0.91 -15.48
N THR A 5 29.72 0.14 -15.32
CA THR A 5 28.36 0.67 -15.27
C THR A 5 28.28 1.52 -14.01
N GLU A 6 28.19 2.84 -14.18
CA GLU A 6 27.82 3.76 -13.12
C GLU A 6 26.50 3.26 -12.54
N GLY A 7 26.57 2.75 -11.31
CA GLY A 7 25.39 2.38 -10.56
C GLY A 7 24.59 3.65 -10.31
N GLU A 8 23.47 3.78 -11.02
CA GLU A 8 22.41 4.72 -10.67
C GLU A 8 21.93 4.34 -9.27
N SER A 9 22.59 4.91 -8.25
CA SER A 9 22.11 4.89 -6.88
C SER A 9 20.87 5.77 -6.86
N VAL A 10 19.73 5.20 -7.25
CA VAL A 10 18.48 5.91 -7.32
C VAL A 10 18.12 6.35 -5.91
N THR A 11 18.12 7.67 -5.68
CA THR A 11 17.57 8.33 -4.50
C THR A 11 16.05 8.12 -4.50
N LEU A 12 15.61 6.89 -4.25
CA LEU A 12 14.21 6.47 -4.35
C LEU A 12 13.42 6.80 -3.06
N ASP A 13 14.13 7.02 -1.96
CA ASP A 13 13.57 6.92 -0.60
C ASP A 13 12.80 8.15 -0.12
N LEU A 14 13.03 9.34 -0.69
CA LEU A 14 12.42 10.58 -0.18
C LEU A 14 11.14 11.00 -0.89
N LEU A 15 11.00 10.67 -2.18
CA LEU A 15 9.86 11.13 -2.99
C LEU A 15 8.58 10.29 -2.80
N LYS A 16 8.67 9.08 -2.22
CA LYS A 16 7.56 8.11 -2.21
C LYS A 16 6.99 7.76 -0.83
N VAL A 17 7.63 8.24 0.25
CA VAL A 17 6.96 8.30 1.56
C VAL A 17 5.85 9.36 1.55
N GLY A 18 5.99 10.38 0.69
CA GLY A 18 4.99 11.43 0.46
C GLY A 18 3.62 10.87 0.10
N GLU A 19 3.53 10.02 -0.92
CA GLU A 19 2.27 9.41 -1.39
C GLU A 19 1.52 8.64 -0.29
N VAL A 20 2.25 7.90 0.55
CA VAL A 20 1.63 7.21 1.70
C VAL A 20 1.16 8.22 2.76
N GLY A 21 1.86 9.34 2.89
CA GLY A 21 1.46 10.49 3.69
C GLY A 21 0.19 11.15 3.17
N GLU A 22 0.14 11.49 1.88
CA GLU A 22 -1.03 12.09 1.21
C GLU A 22 -2.26 11.17 1.31
N LEU A 23 -2.09 9.86 1.06
CA LEU A 23 -3.13 8.87 1.32
C LEU A 23 -3.58 8.87 2.79
N SER A 24 -2.65 8.98 3.75
CA SER A 24 -2.98 9.04 5.18
C SER A 24 -3.72 10.33 5.54
N GLU A 25 -3.38 11.45 4.90
CA GLU A 25 -4.00 12.75 5.12
C GLU A 25 -5.48 12.76 4.73
N ILE A 26 -5.89 11.98 3.72
CA ILE A 26 -7.29 11.82 3.33
C ILE A 26 -8.13 11.30 4.51
N PHE A 27 -7.57 10.40 5.33
CA PHE A 27 -8.28 9.75 6.44
C PHE A 27 -8.08 10.44 7.79
N GLN A 28 -7.08 11.31 7.93
CA GLN A 28 -6.64 11.85 9.23
C GLN A 28 -7.77 12.54 10.02
N TRP A 29 -8.75 13.14 9.32
CA TRP A 29 -9.87 13.87 9.93
C TRP A 29 -11.23 13.14 9.78
N ARG A 30 -11.26 11.93 9.20
CA ARG A 30 -12.49 11.23 8.81
C ARG A 30 -13.07 10.30 9.89
N GLY A 31 -12.40 10.14 11.04
CA GLY A 31 -12.87 9.26 12.11
C GLY A 31 -13.04 7.80 11.65
N GLU A 32 -14.09 7.12 12.11
CA GLU A 32 -14.45 5.80 11.59
C GLU A 32 -15.05 5.91 10.19
N VAL A 33 -14.40 5.28 9.21
CA VAL A 33 -14.86 5.30 7.82
C VAL A 33 -15.64 4.03 7.49
N PRO A 34 -16.95 4.12 7.20
CA PRO A 34 -17.76 2.96 6.87
C PRO A 34 -17.34 2.32 5.55
N LYS A 35 -17.47 0.99 5.47
CA LYS A 35 -17.17 0.23 4.26
C LYS A 35 -18.00 0.75 3.08
N GLY A 36 -17.36 0.96 1.95
CA GLY A 36 -18.02 1.42 0.72
C GLY A 36 -18.20 2.94 0.63
N LEU A 37 -17.75 3.70 1.64
CA LEU A 37 -17.70 5.16 1.62
C LEU A 37 -19.04 5.83 1.21
N PRO A 38 -20.18 5.46 1.81
CA PRO A 38 -21.50 5.98 1.43
C PRO A 38 -21.62 7.50 1.56
N ASP A 39 -20.97 8.09 2.57
CA ASP A 39 -21.04 9.53 2.87
C ASP A 39 -19.97 10.36 2.12
N TRP A 40 -19.20 9.72 1.24
CA TRP A 40 -18.16 10.39 0.48
C TRP A 40 -18.70 10.89 -0.84
N LYS A 41 -18.28 12.10 -1.21
CA LYS A 41 -18.53 12.64 -2.54
C LYS A 41 -17.74 11.86 -3.58
N GLU A 42 -18.22 11.86 -4.82
CA GLU A 42 -17.51 11.20 -5.92
C GLU A 42 -16.12 11.80 -6.16
N GLU A 43 -15.95 13.12 -5.99
CA GLU A 43 -14.63 13.79 -6.06
C GLU A 43 -13.63 13.21 -5.04
N ASP A 44 -14.07 12.99 -3.79
CA ASP A 44 -13.23 12.41 -2.74
C ASP A 44 -12.84 10.96 -3.06
N LYS A 45 -13.76 10.19 -3.67
CA LYS A 45 -13.49 8.79 -4.07
C LYS A 45 -12.52 8.70 -5.24
N VAL A 46 -12.62 9.62 -6.20
CA VAL A 46 -11.67 9.72 -7.32
C VAL A 46 -10.29 10.04 -6.78
N HIS A 47 -10.15 11.07 -5.94
CA HIS A 47 -8.89 11.45 -5.34
C HIS A 47 -8.28 10.32 -4.49
N LEU A 48 -9.08 9.64 -3.66
CA LEU A 48 -8.63 8.43 -2.96
C LEU A 48 -8.11 7.35 -3.92
N GLY A 49 -8.75 7.17 -5.07
CA GLY A 49 -8.32 6.23 -6.10
C GLY A 49 -6.98 6.60 -6.73
N GLU A 50 -6.69 7.89 -6.90
CA GLU A 50 -5.41 8.41 -7.40
C GLU A 50 -4.29 8.08 -6.41
N GLU A 51 -4.44 8.48 -5.13
CA GLU A 51 -3.44 8.20 -4.09
C GLU A 51 -3.18 6.70 -3.89
N LEU A 52 -4.23 5.87 -3.93
CA LEU A 52 -4.09 4.42 -3.88
C LEU A 52 -3.30 3.87 -5.08
N SER A 53 -3.50 4.47 -6.26
CA SER A 53 -2.81 4.08 -7.49
C SER A 53 -1.34 4.47 -7.44
N ASP A 54 -1.01 5.65 -6.92
CA ASP A 54 0.38 6.12 -6.81
C ASP A 54 1.19 5.24 -5.85
N VAL A 55 0.60 4.85 -4.71
CA VAL A 55 1.21 3.88 -3.79
C VAL A 55 1.42 2.51 -4.48
N LEU A 56 0.42 2.03 -5.24
CA LEU A 56 0.53 0.75 -5.95
C LEU A 56 1.62 0.78 -7.03
N LEU A 57 1.63 1.81 -7.87
CA LEU A 57 2.62 1.97 -8.94
C LEU A 57 4.02 2.08 -8.36
N TYR A 58 4.18 2.78 -7.23
CA TYR A 58 5.43 2.82 -6.52
C TYR A 58 5.89 1.42 -6.07
N LEU A 59 5.03 0.63 -5.44
CA LEU A 59 5.37 -0.73 -5.00
C LEU A 59 5.75 -1.64 -6.16
N VAL A 60 5.04 -1.55 -7.28
CA VAL A 60 5.39 -2.31 -8.49
C VAL A 60 6.77 -1.91 -8.99
N ARG A 61 7.05 -0.62 -9.13
CA ARG A 61 8.36 -0.13 -9.57
C ARG A 61 9.48 -0.50 -8.61
N LEU A 62 9.25 -0.40 -7.30
CA LEU A 62 10.20 -0.80 -6.28
C LEU A 62 10.50 -2.29 -6.36
N SER A 63 9.47 -3.12 -6.56
CA SER A 63 9.65 -4.57 -6.69
C SER A 63 10.51 -4.96 -7.89
N ASP A 64 10.35 -4.26 -9.02
CA ASP A 64 11.16 -4.43 -10.23
C ASP A 64 12.63 -4.08 -9.96
N ILE A 65 12.88 -2.92 -9.33
CA ILE A 65 14.23 -2.46 -8.94
C ILE A 65 14.89 -3.45 -7.97
N CYS A 66 14.14 -3.98 -7.00
CA CYS A 66 14.66 -4.93 -6.00
C CYS A 66 14.73 -6.37 -6.51
N GLY A 67 14.26 -6.67 -7.73
CA GLY A 67 14.19 -8.03 -8.26
C GLY A 67 13.24 -8.95 -7.48
N VAL A 68 12.19 -8.38 -6.87
CA VAL A 68 11.18 -9.12 -6.09
C VAL A 68 9.95 -9.36 -6.95
N ASP A 69 9.53 -10.62 -7.07
CA ASP A 69 8.21 -10.97 -7.62
C ASP A 69 7.11 -10.60 -6.60
N LEU A 70 6.58 -9.38 -6.73
CA LEU A 70 5.57 -8.84 -5.82
C LEU A 70 4.30 -9.70 -5.80
N GLY A 71 3.88 -10.25 -6.94
CA GLY A 71 2.70 -11.12 -7.04
C GLY A 71 2.85 -12.39 -6.22
N LYS A 72 3.99 -13.10 -6.37
CA LYS A 72 4.29 -14.29 -5.55
C LYS A 72 4.44 -13.93 -4.07
N ALA A 73 5.07 -12.80 -3.75
CA ALA A 73 5.22 -12.34 -2.38
C ALA A 73 3.86 -12.06 -1.72
N ALA A 74 2.94 -11.41 -2.43
CA ALA A 74 1.58 -11.13 -1.97
C ALA A 74 0.79 -12.43 -1.74
N LEU A 75 0.80 -13.37 -2.68
CA LEU A 75 0.12 -14.67 -2.52
C LEU A 75 0.66 -15.47 -1.32
N ARG A 76 1.98 -15.52 -1.15
CA ARG A 76 2.60 -16.15 0.02
C ARG A 76 2.12 -15.49 1.32
N LYS A 77 2.04 -14.15 1.35
CA LYS A 77 1.57 -13.40 2.53
C LYS A 77 0.11 -13.69 2.85
N VAL A 78 -0.77 -13.80 1.84
CA VAL A 78 -2.18 -14.17 2.03
C VAL A 78 -2.29 -15.55 2.68
N GLY A 79 -1.53 -16.54 2.20
CA GLY A 79 -1.51 -17.88 2.81
C GLY A 79 -1.05 -17.86 4.28
N LEU A 80 0.00 -17.09 4.58
CA LEU A 80 0.47 -16.90 5.97
C LEU A 80 -0.56 -16.19 6.85
N ASN A 81 -1.27 -15.19 6.31
CA ASN A 81 -2.32 -14.48 7.02
C ASN A 81 -3.51 -15.41 7.33
N ALA A 82 -3.86 -16.34 6.44
CA ALA A 82 -4.91 -17.32 6.70
C ALA A 82 -4.57 -18.27 7.87
N ILE A 83 -3.30 -18.59 8.06
CA ILE A 83 -2.81 -19.36 9.22
C ILE A 83 -2.85 -18.51 10.49
N LYS A 84 -2.41 -17.24 10.38
CA LYS A 84 -2.33 -16.30 11.52
C LYS A 84 -3.71 -15.84 12.01
N TYR A 85 -4.67 -15.69 11.11
CA TYR A 85 -6.03 -15.22 11.37
C TYR A 85 -7.04 -16.19 10.74
N PRO A 86 -7.22 -17.39 11.34
CA PRO A 86 -8.15 -18.37 10.81
C PRO A 86 -9.59 -17.84 10.90
N VAL A 87 -10.37 -18.08 9.86
CA VAL A 87 -11.80 -17.76 9.84
C VAL A 87 -12.50 -18.50 11.01
N GLY A 88 -13.02 -17.74 11.97
CA GLY A 88 -13.62 -18.28 13.19
C GLY A 88 -12.77 -18.09 14.47
N SER A 89 -11.52 -17.61 14.38
CA SER A 89 -10.91 -16.98 15.55
C SER A 89 -11.72 -15.73 15.84
N LYS A 90 -12.52 -15.76 16.90
CA LYS A 90 -13.12 -14.55 17.46
C LYS A 90 -11.95 -13.61 17.76
N GLY A 91 -11.69 -12.66 16.87
CA GLY A 91 -10.95 -11.48 17.22
C GLY A 91 -11.62 -10.95 18.47
N SER A 92 -10.83 -10.71 19.50
CA SER A 92 -11.27 -10.03 20.70
C SER A 92 -11.67 -8.60 20.34
N SER A 93 -12.77 -8.41 19.62
CA SER A 93 -13.53 -7.17 19.64
C SER A 93 -14.14 -7.09 21.02
N LYS A 94 -13.41 -6.45 21.93
CA LYS A 94 -14.08 -5.69 22.97
C LYS A 94 -14.75 -4.53 22.26
N GLU A 95 -16.02 -4.74 21.98
CA GLU A 95 -16.99 -3.68 21.77
C GLU A 95 -17.03 -2.90 23.11
N THR A 96 -16.57 -1.66 23.08
CA THR A 96 -16.75 -0.64 24.12
C THR A 96 -16.97 0.69 23.45
#